data_AF-D1W3I2-F1
#
_entry.id   AF-D1W3I2-F1
#
_cell.length_a   1.000
_cell.length_b   1.000
_cell.length_c   1.000
_cell.angle_alpha   90.00
_cell.angle_beta   90.00
_cell.angle_gamma   90.00
#
_symmetry.space_group_name_H-M   'P 1'
#
loop_
_entity.id
_entity.type
_entity.pdbx_description
1 polymer ?
#
loop_
_entity_poly.entity_id
_entity_poly.type
_entity_poly.pdbx_seq_one_letter_code
_entity_poly.pdbx_strand_id
1 'polypeptide(L)'
;MNITENMAQELIATYNSGDEGKTYQKAKELLDRFKKERASFTYAEHHYLMAKAFYYIFFIITDLNTDDKISIVKFIYYHLMENYLKNADADASTPQYRDLLGGCQLGLVIMLRHGQFITACILAGICHIMPNYAQENLFEQILLFSNILYRAEEEHFHYFSDDLVSKDYKNITQGITKYSLNPEEFTALKERCNKSMRNNSTYICASFPMYEYDDDEIW
;
A
#
# COMPACT_ATOMS: atom_id res chain seq x y z
N MET A 1 11.58 -0.71 -15.35
CA MET A 1 10.31 -1.37 -14.96
C MET A 1 10.44 -2.86 -15.21
N ASN A 2 10.28 -3.65 -14.15
CA ASN A 2 10.42 -5.11 -14.19
C ASN A 2 9.13 -5.78 -14.70
N ILE A 3 9.13 -7.11 -14.82
CA ILE A 3 7.98 -7.88 -15.34
C ILE A 3 6.74 -7.69 -14.45
N THR A 4 6.89 -7.68 -13.12
CA THR A 4 5.76 -7.58 -12.19
C THR A 4 5.11 -6.20 -12.23
N GLU A 5 5.92 -5.15 -12.36
CA GLU A 5 5.44 -3.78 -12.56
C GLU A 5 4.76 -3.58 -13.92
N ASN A 6 5.25 -4.21 -14.99
CA ASN A 6 4.59 -4.18 -16.29
C ASN A 6 3.19 -4.78 -16.20
N MET A 7 3.04 -5.93 -15.52
CA MET A 7 1.73 -6.55 -15.30
C MET A 7 0.79 -5.67 -14.45
N ALA A 8 1.32 -5.01 -13.43
CA ALA A 8 0.57 -4.05 -12.61
C ALA A 8 0.06 -2.86 -13.44
N GLN A 9 0.93 -2.29 -14.30
CA GLN A 9 0.56 -1.21 -15.21
C GLN A 9 -0.50 -1.65 -16.23
N GLU A 10 -0.35 -2.84 -16.82
CA GLU A 10 -1.31 -3.40 -17.77
C GLU A 10 -2.70 -3.59 -17.15
N LEU A 11 -2.77 -4.08 -15.91
CA LEU A 11 -4.04 -4.22 -15.18
C LEU A 11 -4.73 -2.87 -15.03
N ILE A 12 -4.03 -1.86 -14.53
CA ILE A 12 -4.60 -0.52 -14.31
C ILE A 12 -5.02 0.12 -15.64
N ALA A 13 -4.20 0.00 -16.69
CA ALA A 13 -4.53 0.54 -18.01
C ALA A 13 -5.77 -0.13 -18.60
N THR A 14 -5.90 -1.45 -18.45
CA THR A 14 -7.07 -2.21 -18.92
C THR A 14 -8.34 -1.86 -18.14
N TYR A 15 -8.23 -1.69 -16.81
CA TYR A 15 -9.35 -1.21 -16.00
C TYR A 15 -9.84 0.16 -16.48
N ASN A 16 -8.90 1.08 -16.71
CA ASN A 16 -9.22 2.44 -17.17
C ASN A 16 -9.80 2.49 -18.60
N SER A 17 -9.60 1.45 -19.43
CA SER A 17 -10.23 1.36 -20.75
C SER A 17 -11.68 0.87 -20.69
N GLY A 18 -12.16 0.40 -19.53
CA GLY A 18 -13.53 -0.10 -19.34
C GLY A 18 -13.79 -1.51 -19.89
N ASP A 19 -12.74 -2.27 -20.23
CA ASP A 19 -12.89 -3.65 -20.70
C ASP A 19 -12.93 -4.60 -19.49
N GLU A 20 -14.12 -4.86 -18.96
CA GLU A 20 -14.32 -5.65 -17.74
C GLU A 20 -13.78 -7.08 -17.87
N GLY A 21 -13.99 -7.73 -19.03
CA GLY A 21 -13.56 -9.11 -19.26
C GLY A 21 -12.03 -9.23 -19.25
N LYS A 22 -11.36 -8.35 -20.00
CA LYS A 22 -9.89 -8.32 -20.03
C LYS A 22 -9.30 -7.86 -18.70
N THR A 23 -9.97 -6.94 -18.00
CA THR A 23 -9.58 -6.48 -16.67
C THR A 23 -9.57 -7.62 -15.66
N TYR A 24 -10.64 -8.42 -15.63
CA TYR A 24 -10.72 -9.59 -14.76
C TYR A 24 -9.65 -10.63 -15.10
N GLN A 25 -9.41 -10.90 -16.39
CA GLN A 25 -8.34 -11.79 -16.83
C GLN A 25 -6.96 -11.30 -16.34
N LYS A 26 -6.65 -10.01 -16.53
CA LYS A 26 -5.38 -9.41 -16.09
C LYS A 26 -5.21 -9.43 -14.56
N ALA A 27 -6.29 -9.22 -13.82
CA ALA A 27 -6.27 -9.32 -12.36
C ALA A 27 -5.95 -10.75 -11.91
N LYS A 28 -6.53 -11.76 -12.56
CA LYS A 28 -6.21 -13.18 -12.30
C LYS A 28 -4.78 -13.53 -12.65
N GLU A 29 -4.29 -13.12 -13.82
CA GLU A 29 -2.90 -13.35 -14.24
C GLU A 29 -1.91 -12.78 -13.21
N LEU A 30 -2.16 -11.56 -12.74
CA LEU A 30 -1.32 -10.91 -11.72
C LEU A 30 -1.40 -11.63 -10.37
N LEU A 31 -2.60 -12.02 -9.92
CA LEU A 31 -2.80 -12.76 -8.68
C LEU A 31 -2.12 -14.14 -8.71
N ASP A 32 -2.30 -14.89 -9.79
CA ASP A 32 -1.72 -16.23 -9.93
C ASP A 32 -0.20 -16.16 -9.94
N ARG A 33 0.38 -15.15 -10.60
CA ARG A 33 1.82 -14.92 -10.54
C ARG A 33 2.28 -14.52 -9.14
N PHE A 34 1.55 -13.62 -8.48
CA PHE A 34 1.87 -13.24 -7.11
C PHE A 34 1.87 -14.45 -6.18
N LYS A 35 0.90 -15.36 -6.30
CA LYS A 35 0.83 -16.57 -5.47
C LYS A 35 2.05 -17.47 -5.64
N LYS A 36 2.58 -17.58 -6.85
CA LYS A 36 3.76 -18.39 -7.16
C LYS A 36 5.08 -17.71 -6.78
N GLU A 37 5.17 -16.40 -6.95
CA GLU A 37 6.46 -15.68 -6.92
C GLU A 37 6.44 -14.48 -5.96
N ARG A 38 5.84 -14.60 -4.77
CA ARG A 38 5.56 -13.47 -3.85
C ARG A 38 6.78 -12.58 -3.59
N ALA A 39 7.95 -13.17 -3.35
CA ALA A 39 9.17 -12.40 -3.08
C ALA A 39 9.63 -11.56 -4.28
N SER A 40 9.38 -11.98 -5.53
CA SER A 40 9.77 -11.20 -6.72
C SER A 40 9.09 -9.82 -6.76
N PHE A 41 7.93 -9.70 -6.12
CA PHE A 41 7.14 -8.48 -6.09
C PHE A 41 7.67 -7.45 -5.08
N THR A 42 8.54 -7.83 -4.13
CA THR A 42 9.13 -6.88 -3.17
C THR A 42 10.28 -6.08 -3.77
N TYR A 43 10.84 -6.50 -4.90
CA TYR A 43 11.92 -5.80 -5.63
C TYR A 43 11.42 -4.73 -6.62
N ALA A 44 10.17 -4.29 -6.52
CA ALA A 44 9.63 -3.24 -7.39
C ALA A 44 10.23 -1.87 -7.05
N GLU A 45 10.38 -1.01 -8.06
CA GLU A 45 10.84 0.37 -7.88
C GLU A 45 9.66 1.35 -7.73
N HIS A 46 8.50 1.02 -8.31
CA HIS A 46 7.29 1.84 -8.35
C HIS A 46 6.29 1.32 -7.30
N HIS A 47 6.60 1.55 -6.02
CA HIS A 47 5.81 0.96 -4.93
C HIS A 47 4.34 1.40 -4.93
N TYR A 48 4.03 2.67 -5.21
CA TYR A 48 2.63 3.09 -5.30
C TYR A 48 1.87 2.38 -6.42
N LEU A 49 2.49 2.18 -7.60
CA LEU A 49 1.90 1.42 -8.69
C LEU A 49 1.54 -0.01 -8.26
N MET A 50 2.44 -0.68 -7.54
CA MET A 50 2.21 -2.03 -7.03
C MET A 50 1.08 -2.08 -5.99
N ALA A 51 1.11 -1.17 -5.01
CA ALA A 51 0.04 -1.05 -4.02
C ALA A 51 -1.33 -0.84 -4.69
N LYS A 52 -1.38 0.05 -5.67
CA LYS A 52 -2.59 0.36 -6.45
C LYS A 52 -3.09 -0.83 -7.26
N ALA A 53 -2.22 -1.54 -7.98
CA ALA A 53 -2.64 -2.69 -8.79
C ALA A 53 -3.22 -3.81 -7.91
N PHE A 54 -2.65 -4.04 -6.74
CA PHE A 54 -3.17 -5.04 -5.79
C PHE A 54 -4.47 -4.61 -5.12
N TYR A 55 -4.65 -3.30 -4.91
CA TYR A 55 -5.94 -2.76 -4.53
C TYR A 55 -7.02 -3.02 -5.59
N TYR A 56 -6.66 -2.89 -6.87
CA TYR A 56 -7.56 -3.20 -7.98
C TYR A 56 -7.91 -4.70 -8.02
N ILE A 57 -6.95 -5.61 -7.81
CA ILE A 57 -7.25 -7.05 -7.67
C ILE A 57 -8.30 -7.28 -6.59
N PHE A 58 -8.14 -6.65 -5.42
CA PHE A 58 -9.06 -6.77 -4.30
C PHE A 58 -10.48 -6.29 -4.63
N PHE A 59 -10.60 -5.29 -5.51
CA PHE A 59 -11.89 -4.76 -5.97
C PHE A 59 -12.51 -5.61 -7.09
N ILE A 60 -11.70 -6.10 -8.03
CA ILE A 60 -12.15 -6.81 -9.25
C ILE A 60 -12.53 -8.26 -8.93
N ILE A 61 -11.76 -8.95 -8.08
CA ILE A 61 -11.97 -10.36 -7.75
C ILE A 61 -12.74 -10.45 -6.43
N THR A 62 -14.06 -10.57 -6.51
CA THR A 62 -14.94 -10.55 -5.33
C THR A 62 -14.89 -11.82 -4.49
N ASP A 63 -14.47 -12.93 -5.09
CA ASP A 63 -14.45 -14.28 -4.52
C ASP A 63 -13.07 -14.72 -3.99
N LEU A 64 -12.19 -13.76 -3.67
CA LEU A 64 -10.89 -14.06 -3.05
C LEU A 64 -11.08 -14.84 -1.72
N ASN A 65 -10.33 -15.94 -1.59
CA ASN A 65 -10.23 -16.67 -0.33
C ASN A 65 -9.51 -15.84 0.74
N THR A 66 -9.58 -16.30 1.98
CA THR A 66 -9.01 -15.58 3.14
C THR A 66 -7.50 -15.37 3.02
N ASP A 67 -6.76 -16.38 2.57
CA ASP A 67 -5.29 -16.31 2.49
C ASP A 67 -4.82 -15.33 1.40
N ASP A 68 -5.52 -15.30 0.26
CA ASP A 68 -5.27 -14.36 -0.82
C ASP A 68 -5.56 -12.93 -0.34
N LYS A 69 -6.68 -12.69 0.37
CA LYS A 69 -7.00 -11.39 0.97
C LYS A 69 -5.91 -10.92 1.95
N ILE A 70 -5.48 -11.81 2.84
CA ILE A 70 -4.42 -11.55 3.83
C ILE A 70 -3.11 -11.17 3.12
N SER A 71 -2.73 -11.94 2.11
CA SER A 71 -1.49 -11.74 1.37
C SER A 71 -1.50 -10.43 0.58
N ILE A 72 -2.64 -10.10 -0.04
CA ILE A 72 -2.84 -8.84 -0.77
C ILE A 72 -2.75 -7.64 0.18
N VAL A 73 -3.47 -7.65 1.31
CA VAL A 73 -3.44 -6.51 2.26
C VAL A 73 -2.04 -6.33 2.84
N LYS A 74 -1.35 -7.43 3.20
CA LYS A 74 0.04 -7.37 3.66
C LYS A 74 0.97 -6.74 2.62
N PHE A 75 0.80 -7.14 1.36
CA PHE A 75 1.60 -6.64 0.25
C PHE A 75 1.34 -5.17 -0.07
N ILE A 76 0.07 -4.75 -0.09
CA ILE A 76 -0.30 -3.34 -0.25
C ILE A 76 0.33 -2.52 0.87
N TYR A 77 0.17 -2.95 2.13
CA TYR A 77 0.72 -2.23 3.29
C TYR A 77 2.24 -2.10 3.24
N TYR A 78 2.95 -3.15 2.83
CA TYR A 78 4.39 -3.10 2.58
C TYR A 78 4.77 -2.02 1.56
N HIS A 79 4.15 -2.05 0.37
CA HIS A 79 4.45 -1.08 -0.69
C HIS A 79 4.07 0.36 -0.32
N LEU A 80 3.05 0.56 0.51
CA LEU A 80 2.69 1.89 0.98
C LEU A 80 3.77 2.49 1.91
N MET A 81 4.35 1.67 2.80
CA MET A 81 5.47 2.11 3.64
C MET A 81 6.71 2.41 2.79
N GLU A 82 7.08 1.53 1.86
CA GLU A 82 8.23 1.75 0.98
C GLU A 82 8.03 2.98 0.08
N ASN A 83 6.81 3.19 -0.43
CA ASN A 83 6.47 4.39 -1.19
C ASN A 83 6.69 5.66 -0.38
N TYR A 84 6.20 5.69 0.86
CA TYR A 84 6.42 6.84 1.74
C TYR A 84 7.91 7.02 2.03
N LEU A 85 8.63 5.96 2.44
CA LEU A 85 10.06 6.05 2.77
C LEU A 85 10.92 6.54 1.59
N LYS A 86 10.55 6.17 0.36
CA LYS A 86 11.23 6.60 -0.86
C LYS A 86 10.92 8.06 -1.23
N ASN A 87 9.69 8.51 -1.01
CA ASN A 87 9.18 9.77 -1.54
C ASN A 87 8.89 10.85 -0.48
N ALA A 88 9.16 10.60 0.82
CA ALA A 88 8.79 11.47 1.94
C ALA A 88 9.30 12.92 1.86
N ASP A 89 10.36 13.14 1.09
CA ASP A 89 11.01 14.44 0.89
C ASP A 89 10.96 14.88 -0.60
N ALA A 90 10.07 14.28 -1.39
CA ALA A 90 9.89 14.63 -2.79
C ALA A 90 9.37 16.08 -2.96
N ASP A 91 9.91 16.78 -3.95
CA ASP A 91 9.46 18.12 -4.32
C ASP A 91 8.10 18.09 -5.02
N ALA A 92 7.23 19.05 -4.72
CA ALA A 92 5.84 19.09 -5.19
C ALA A 92 5.68 19.08 -6.73
N SER A 93 6.72 19.50 -7.47
CA SER A 93 6.72 19.49 -8.94
C SER A 93 7.03 18.12 -9.56
N THR A 94 7.43 17.13 -8.74
CA THR A 94 7.94 15.84 -9.23
C THR A 94 6.88 14.74 -9.28
N PRO A 95 7.03 13.73 -10.17
CA PRO A 95 6.19 12.53 -10.14
C PRO A 95 6.21 11.79 -8.79
N GLN A 96 7.34 11.81 -8.10
CA GLN A 96 7.53 11.19 -6.78
C GLN A 96 6.59 11.77 -5.73
N TYR A 97 6.33 13.08 -5.79
CA TYR A 97 5.36 13.71 -4.89
C TYR A 97 3.93 13.25 -5.20
N ARG A 98 3.60 13.01 -6.47
CA ARG A 98 2.29 12.43 -6.83
C ARG A 98 2.14 11.01 -6.30
N ASP A 99 3.19 10.20 -6.39
CA ASP A 99 3.23 8.86 -5.81
C ASP A 99 3.12 8.91 -4.28
N LEU A 100 3.75 9.89 -3.63
CA LEU A 100 3.60 10.13 -2.19
C LEU A 100 2.13 10.40 -1.82
N LEU A 101 1.48 11.35 -2.50
CA LEU A 101 0.09 11.73 -2.20
C LEU A 101 -0.88 10.57 -2.49
N GLY A 102 -0.75 9.92 -3.65
CA GLY A 102 -1.57 8.76 -3.99
C GLY A 102 -1.38 7.60 -3.01
N GLY A 103 -0.13 7.34 -2.61
CA GLY A 103 0.20 6.35 -1.59
C GLY A 103 -0.40 6.70 -0.23
N CYS A 104 -0.35 7.96 0.20
CA CYS A 104 -0.98 8.37 1.45
C CYS A 104 -2.51 8.16 1.43
N GLN A 105 -3.17 8.49 0.32
CA GLN A 105 -4.62 8.26 0.16
C GLN A 105 -4.98 6.79 0.21
N LEU A 106 -4.32 5.96 -0.61
CA LEU A 106 -4.56 4.52 -0.61
C LEU A 106 -4.21 3.90 0.75
N GLY A 107 -3.15 4.38 1.39
CA GLY A 107 -2.75 3.94 2.72
C GLY A 107 -3.82 4.21 3.77
N LEU A 108 -4.47 5.37 3.75
CA LEU A 108 -5.59 5.65 4.65
C LEU A 108 -6.78 4.73 4.36
N VAL A 109 -7.11 4.46 3.10
CA VAL A 109 -8.17 3.50 2.75
C VAL A 109 -7.87 2.12 3.35
N ILE A 110 -6.66 1.62 3.16
CA ILE A 110 -6.25 0.29 3.62
C ILE A 110 -6.17 0.23 5.15
N MET A 111 -5.54 1.22 5.79
CA MET A 111 -5.37 1.24 7.25
C MET A 111 -6.71 1.40 7.99
N LEU A 112 -7.63 2.20 7.47
CA LEU A 112 -8.95 2.38 8.09
C LEU A 112 -9.87 1.18 7.84
N ARG A 113 -9.82 0.52 6.67
CA ARG A 113 -10.63 -0.69 6.39
C ARG A 113 -10.10 -1.94 7.08
N HIS A 114 -8.78 -2.07 7.18
CA HIS A 114 -8.13 -3.31 7.62
C HIS A 114 -7.30 -3.15 8.89
N GLY A 115 -7.51 -2.07 9.65
CA GLY A 115 -6.68 -1.72 10.81
C GLY A 115 -6.54 -2.83 11.84
N GLN A 116 -7.61 -3.53 12.19
CA GLN A 116 -7.56 -4.67 13.12
C GLN A 116 -6.62 -5.78 12.62
N PHE A 117 -6.69 -6.11 11.34
CA PHE A 117 -5.83 -7.10 10.71
C PHE A 117 -4.38 -6.62 10.65
N ILE A 118 -4.14 -5.36 10.26
CA ILE A 118 -2.79 -4.79 10.19
C ILE A 118 -2.14 -4.79 11.58
N THR A 119 -2.87 -4.34 12.61
CA THR A 119 -2.37 -4.35 13.99
C THR A 119 -2.07 -5.76 14.48
N ALA A 120 -3.03 -6.69 14.39
CA ALA A 120 -2.91 -8.00 15.01
C ALA A 120 -1.99 -8.95 14.22
N CYS A 121 -2.18 -9.04 12.91
CA CYS A 121 -1.52 -10.04 12.08
C CYS A 121 -0.19 -9.54 11.51
N ILE A 122 -0.12 -8.27 11.11
CA ILE A 122 1.10 -7.72 10.49
C ILE A 122 2.04 -7.16 11.56
N LEU A 123 1.62 -6.12 12.27
CA LEU A 123 2.49 -5.42 13.22
C LEU A 123 2.82 -6.29 14.44
N ALA A 124 1.82 -6.88 15.09
CA ALA A 124 2.07 -7.75 16.24
C ALA A 124 2.55 -9.14 15.85
N GLY A 125 1.99 -9.73 14.79
CA GLY A 125 2.36 -11.06 14.32
C GLY A 125 3.72 -11.12 13.64
N ILE A 126 3.87 -10.40 12.52
CA ILE A 126 5.07 -10.48 11.64
C ILE A 126 6.20 -9.57 12.14
N CYS A 127 5.89 -8.34 12.54
CA CYS A 127 6.90 -7.40 13.02
C CYS A 127 7.22 -7.56 14.52
N HIS A 128 6.54 -8.51 15.21
CA HIS A 128 6.73 -8.80 16.63
C HIS A 128 6.60 -7.59 17.57
N ILE A 129 5.75 -6.63 17.22
CA ILE A 129 5.47 -5.45 18.05
C ILE A 129 4.44 -5.83 19.13
N MET A 130 4.62 -5.39 20.38
CA MET A 130 3.59 -5.65 21.40
C MET A 130 2.24 -5.01 20.99
N PRO A 131 1.09 -5.64 21.28
CA PRO A 131 -0.21 -5.21 20.74
C PRO A 131 -0.58 -3.74 20.98
N ASN A 132 -0.26 -3.19 22.14
CA ASN A 132 -0.48 -1.78 22.47
C ASN A 132 0.36 -0.85 21.58
N TYR A 133 1.66 -1.14 21.45
CA TYR A 133 2.53 -0.39 20.55
C TYR A 133 2.15 -0.59 19.08
N ALA A 134 1.61 -1.74 18.69
CA ALA A 134 1.14 -1.98 17.32
C ALA A 134 -0.05 -1.07 16.95
N GLN A 135 -0.97 -0.84 17.90
CA GLN A 135 -2.07 0.12 17.72
C GLN A 135 -1.56 1.56 17.60
N GLU A 136 -0.66 1.95 18.50
CA GLU A 136 -0.03 3.29 18.48
C GLU A 136 0.71 3.53 17.16
N ASN A 137 1.50 2.55 16.71
CA ASN A 137 2.21 2.63 15.43
C ASN A 137 1.24 2.81 14.26
N LEU A 138 0.17 2.01 14.19
CA LEU A 138 -0.82 2.17 13.12
C LEU A 138 -1.46 3.57 13.15
N PHE A 139 -1.82 4.06 14.34
CA PHE A 139 -2.41 5.38 14.51
C PHE A 139 -1.45 6.51 14.10
N GLU A 140 -0.17 6.42 14.46
CA GLU A 140 0.84 7.39 14.02
C GLU A 140 0.98 7.44 12.50
N GLN A 141 0.93 6.28 11.82
CA GLN A 141 0.97 6.23 10.35
C GLN A 141 -0.29 6.84 9.73
N ILE A 142 -1.48 6.57 10.29
CA ILE A 142 -2.74 7.22 9.87
C ILE A 142 -2.64 8.74 10.03
N LEU A 143 -2.14 9.20 11.17
CA LEU A 143 -1.99 10.63 11.47
C LEU A 143 -0.99 11.30 10.51
N LEU A 144 0.13 10.64 10.23
CA LEU A 144 1.16 11.09 9.31
C LEU A 144 0.60 11.24 7.89
N PHE A 145 -0.03 10.19 7.35
CA PHE A 145 -0.58 10.20 5.99
C PHE A 145 -1.70 11.24 5.85
N SER A 146 -2.54 11.39 6.88
CA SER A 146 -3.58 12.43 6.90
C SER A 146 -2.97 13.83 6.84
N ASN A 147 -1.93 14.10 7.63
CA ASN A 147 -1.27 15.41 7.66
C ASN A 147 -0.51 15.75 6.38
N ILE A 148 0.08 14.75 5.70
CA ILE A 148 0.67 14.94 4.37
C ILE A 148 -0.39 15.43 3.37
N LEU A 149 -1.56 14.79 3.35
CA LEU A 149 -2.65 15.16 2.45
C LEU A 149 -3.25 16.53 2.79
N TYR A 150 -3.45 16.84 4.07
CA TYR A 150 -4.02 18.13 4.47
C TYR A 150 -3.10 19.30 4.08
N ARG A 151 -1.79 19.15 4.25
CA ARG A 151 -0.82 20.17 3.83
C ARG A 151 -0.79 20.34 2.31
N ALA A 152 -0.88 19.24 1.55
CA ALA A 152 -0.99 19.31 0.09
C ALA A 152 -2.29 20.01 -0.37
N GLU A 153 -3.40 19.79 0.32
CA GLU A 153 -4.67 20.47 0.05
C GLU A 153 -4.61 21.98 0.37
N GLU A 154 -3.95 22.37 1.46
CA GLU A 154 -3.73 23.78 1.82
C GLU A 154 -2.88 24.52 0.77
N GLU A 155 -1.94 23.82 0.13
CA GLU A 155 -1.12 24.33 -0.97
C GLU A 155 -1.82 24.22 -2.34
N HIS A 156 -3.10 23.87 -2.37
CA HIS A 156 -3.92 23.71 -3.59
C HIS A 156 -3.41 22.63 -4.57
N PHE A 157 -2.62 21.66 -4.09
CA PHE A 157 -2.22 20.49 -4.88
C PHE A 157 -3.38 19.48 -4.93
N HIS A 158 -4.27 19.69 -5.88
CA HIS A 158 -5.38 18.78 -6.19
C HIS A 158 -5.03 17.87 -7.37
N TYR A 159 -4.00 17.03 -7.24
CA TYR A 159 -3.66 16.07 -8.28
C TYR A 159 -4.01 14.66 -7.85
N PHE A 160 -5.20 14.19 -8.24
CA PHE A 160 -5.60 12.80 -8.04
C PHE A 160 -6.24 12.26 -9.32
N SER A 161 -5.50 11.42 -10.03
CA SER A 161 -5.92 10.81 -11.32
C SER A 161 -6.45 9.38 -11.15
N ASP A 162 -6.91 9.02 -9.96
CA ASP A 162 -7.43 7.69 -9.65
C ASP A 162 -8.83 7.80 -9.05
N ASP A 163 -9.84 7.58 -9.89
CA ASP A 163 -11.24 7.70 -9.51
C ASP A 163 -11.65 6.67 -8.45
N LEU A 164 -11.08 5.45 -8.49
CA LEU A 164 -11.43 4.39 -7.55
C LEU A 164 -10.89 4.69 -6.15
N VAL A 165 -9.59 4.95 -6.05
CA VAL A 165 -8.94 5.27 -4.76
C VAL A 165 -9.51 6.57 -4.19
N SER A 166 -9.70 7.60 -5.02
CA SER A 166 -10.25 8.88 -4.57
C SER A 166 -11.67 8.75 -4.05
N LYS A 167 -12.52 7.96 -4.72
CA LYS A 167 -13.89 7.70 -4.28
C LYS A 167 -13.89 7.00 -2.92
N ASP A 168 -13.11 5.95 -2.76
CA ASP A 168 -13.06 5.19 -1.51
C ASP A 168 -12.42 5.96 -0.36
N TYR A 169 -11.42 6.79 -0.66
CA TYR A 169 -10.84 7.73 0.29
C TYR A 169 -11.89 8.72 0.81
N LYS A 170 -12.64 9.37 -0.10
CA LYS A 170 -13.72 10.29 0.30
C LYS A 170 -14.80 9.60 1.14
N ASN A 171 -15.17 8.37 0.77
CA ASN A 171 -16.16 7.60 1.49
C ASN A 171 -15.70 7.25 2.92
N ILE A 172 -14.45 6.80 3.09
CA ILE A 172 -13.98 6.35 4.41
C ILE A 172 -13.58 7.49 5.34
N THR A 173 -13.21 8.64 4.78
CA THR A 173 -12.87 9.83 5.56
C THR A 173 -14.05 10.76 5.78
N GLN A 174 -15.23 10.42 5.25
CA GLN A 174 -16.45 11.21 5.47
C GLN A 174 -16.74 11.31 6.96
N GLY A 175 -16.80 12.55 7.46
CA GLY A 175 -17.08 12.84 8.87
C GLY A 175 -15.86 12.73 9.80
N ILE A 176 -14.68 12.40 9.29
CA ILE A 176 -13.44 12.50 10.07
C ILE A 176 -13.05 13.97 10.18
N THR A 177 -12.89 14.45 11.42
CA THR A 177 -12.44 15.82 11.68
C THR A 177 -10.97 15.94 11.30
N LYS A 178 -10.65 16.92 10.45
CA LYS A 178 -9.26 17.21 10.07
C LYS A 178 -8.49 17.70 11.30
N TYR A 179 -7.40 17.01 11.61
CA TYR A 179 -6.47 17.42 12.65
C TYR A 179 -5.12 17.72 12.02
N SER A 180 -4.78 19.01 11.95
CA SER A 180 -3.53 19.50 11.38
C SER A 180 -2.52 19.75 12.50
N LEU A 181 -1.38 19.06 12.42
CA LEU A 181 -0.26 19.21 13.32
C LEU A 181 0.52 20.47 12.98
N ASN A 182 1.07 21.13 14.01
CA ASN A 182 2.01 22.21 13.78
C ASN A 182 3.33 21.66 13.15
N PRO A 183 4.19 22.52 12.57
CA PRO A 183 5.41 22.06 11.90
C PRO A 183 6.37 21.22 12.75
N GLU A 184 6.50 21.52 14.04
CA GLU A 184 7.40 20.81 14.96
C GLU A 184 6.84 19.41 15.28
N GLU A 185 5.56 19.33 15.61
CA GLU A 185 4.85 18.07 15.86
C GLU A 185 4.88 17.15 14.65
N PHE A 186 4.67 17.71 13.45
CA PHE A 186 4.71 16.97 12.20
C PHE A 186 6.12 16.41 11.91
N THR A 187 7.16 17.21 12.16
CA THR A 187 8.56 16.78 12.01
C THR A 187 8.88 15.64 12.97
N ALA A 188 8.50 15.77 14.25
CA ALA A 188 8.70 14.72 15.25
C ALA A 188 7.91 13.44 14.90
N LEU A 189 6.70 13.56 14.34
CA LEU A 189 5.93 12.42 13.87
C LEU A 189 6.61 11.72 12.68
N LYS A 190 7.10 12.48 11.68
CA LYS A 190 7.87 11.92 10.55
C LYS A 190 9.04 11.08 11.05
N GLU A 191 9.82 11.56 12.02
CA GLU A 191 10.97 10.83 12.55
C GLU A 191 10.58 9.50 13.22
N ARG A 192 9.55 9.50 14.06
CA ARG A 192 9.06 8.28 14.72
C ARG A 192 8.53 7.27 13.70
N CYS A 193 7.69 7.72 12.76
CA CYS A 193 7.16 6.88 11.71
C CYS A 193 8.26 6.35 10.78
N ASN A 194 9.25 7.16 10.39
CA ASN A 194 10.36 6.74 9.54
C ASN A 194 11.13 5.57 10.17
N LYS A 195 11.42 5.66 11.48
CA LYS A 195 12.11 4.60 12.21
C LYS A 195 11.27 3.32 12.24
N SER A 196 9.99 3.43 12.58
CA SER A 196 9.09 2.29 12.66
C SER A 196 8.87 1.62 11.30
N MET A 197 8.55 2.40 10.26
CA MET A 197 8.27 1.88 8.93
C MET A 197 9.48 1.16 8.32
N ARG A 198 10.71 1.67 8.48
CA ARG A 198 11.93 0.98 8.00
C ARG A 198 12.11 -0.40 8.62
N ASN A 199 11.87 -0.50 9.93
CA ASN A 199 11.95 -1.78 10.64
C ASN A 199 10.83 -2.71 10.15
N ASN A 200 9.59 -2.23 10.14
CA ASN A 200 8.42 -3.04 9.80
C ASN A 200 8.47 -3.53 8.36
N SER A 201 8.85 -2.66 7.41
CA SER A 201 8.93 -3.03 6.00
C SER A 201 9.98 -4.10 5.75
N THR A 202 11.10 -4.07 6.48
CA THR A 202 12.13 -5.13 6.46
C THR A 202 11.56 -6.47 6.92
N TYR A 203 10.88 -6.50 8.08
CA TYR A 203 10.25 -7.73 8.58
C TYR A 203 9.17 -8.27 7.64
N ILE A 204 8.34 -7.38 7.08
CA ILE A 204 7.28 -7.79 6.16
C ILE A 204 7.87 -8.32 4.86
N CYS A 205 8.90 -7.66 4.30
CA CYS A 205 9.61 -8.13 3.11
C CYS A 205 10.16 -9.55 3.32
N ALA A 206 10.83 -9.79 4.45
CA ALA A 206 11.38 -11.10 4.81
C ALA A 206 10.30 -12.18 5.05
N SER A 207 9.05 -11.78 5.30
CA SER A 207 7.93 -12.70 5.50
C SER A 207 7.29 -13.22 4.21
N PHE A 208 7.71 -12.73 3.04
CA PHE A 208 7.27 -13.29 1.77
C PHE A 208 8.15 -14.50 1.41
N PRO A 209 7.55 -15.67 1.13
CA PRO A 209 8.32 -16.85 0.79
C PRO A 209 9.15 -16.60 -0.47
N MET A 210 10.45 -16.83 -0.37
CA MET A 210 11.34 -17.05 -1.51
C MET A 210 11.00 -18.43 -2.08
N TYR A 211 11.06 -18.60 -3.41
CA TYR A 211 10.72 -19.84 -4.12
C TYR A 211 10.95 -21.11 -3.29
N GLU A 212 9.90 -21.88 -3.04
CA GLU A 212 10.07 -23.32 -2.85
C GLU A 212 10.47 -23.85 -4.23
N TYR A 213 11.72 -24.23 -4.40
CA TYR A 213 12.03 -25.22 -5.42
C TYR A 213 11.24 -26.45 -5.02
N ASP A 214 10.29 -26.88 -5.86
CA ASP A 214 9.79 -28.25 -5.79
C ASP A 214 11.01 -29.16 -5.96
N ASP A 215 11.60 -29.62 -4.85
CA ASP A 215 12.58 -30.72 -4.79
C ASP A 215 11.86 -32.07 -5.04
N ASP A 216 10.90 -32.09 -5.97
CA ASP A 216 10.11 -33.27 -6.36
C ASP A 216 10.30 -33.57 -7.85
N GLU A 217 11.56 -33.64 -8.31
CA GLU A 217 11.94 -34.48 -9.45
C GLU A 217 13.34 -35.07 -9.22
N ILE A 218 13.42 -36.07 -8.34
CA ILE A 218 14.47 -37.10 -8.44
C ILE A 218 13.84 -38.26 -9.22
N TRP A 219 14.19 -38.35 -10.51
CA TRP A 219 13.95 -39.52 -11.35
C TRP A 219 14.73 -40.75 -10.86
#